data_AF-A0AAU4R5B4-F1
#
_entry.id   AF-A0AAU4R5B4-F1
#
_cell.length_a   1.000
_cell.length_b   1.000
_cell.length_c   1.000
_cell.angle_alpha   90.00
_cell.angle_beta   90.00
_cell.angle_gamma   90.00
#
_symmetry.space_group_name_H-M   'P 1'
#
loop_
_entity.id
_entity.type
_entity.pdbx_description
1 polymer ?
#
loop_
_entity_poly.entity_id
_entity_poly.type
_entity_poly.pdbx_seq_one_letter_code
_entity_poly.pdbx_strand_id
1 'polypeptide(L)'
;MDPADWITLGAAGIALLTLITSSASAARARVKTIEDAYIARYWQILDSFPTEALVGIQGPTPLPEDAQRAVRLYLRLCEDELELRQLGWVGGRTWDQWRPGIELQLQQWPVADEWNPIRDGQRAPSQFELLRRLATTPGYDPYQPTRLGRIARVWRQL
;
A
#
# COMPACT_ATOMS: atom_id res chain seq x y z
N MET A 1 31.14 4.20 -44.85
CA MET A 1 30.69 3.93 -43.47
C MET A 1 31.16 2.54 -43.16
N ASP A 2 32.12 2.43 -42.24
CA ASP A 2 32.82 1.17 -42.02
C ASP A 2 31.94 0.21 -41.21
N PRO A 3 32.05 -1.11 -41.43
CA PRO A 3 31.30 -2.11 -40.66
C PRO A 3 31.53 -2.01 -39.14
N ALA A 4 32.65 -1.42 -38.72
CA ALA A 4 32.95 -1.13 -37.32
C ALA A 4 32.02 -0.06 -36.68
N ASP A 5 31.51 0.90 -37.47
CA ASP A 5 30.62 1.96 -36.99
C ASP A 5 29.22 1.39 -36.66
N TRP A 6 28.76 0.40 -37.42
CA TRP A 6 27.48 -0.28 -37.18
C TRP A 6 27.50 -1.17 -35.93
N ILE A 7 28.63 -1.83 -35.66
CA ILE A 7 28.80 -2.69 -34.49
C ILE A 7 28.85 -1.83 -33.21
N THR A 8 29.54 -0.70 -33.24
CA THR A 8 29.65 0.21 -32.09
C THR A 8 28.33 0.92 -31.77
N LEU A 9 27.57 1.36 -32.78
CA LEU A 9 26.22 1.90 -32.60
C LEU A 9 25.23 0.85 -32.07
N GLY A 10 25.30 -0.39 -32.56
CA GLY A 10 24.49 -1.51 -32.08
C GLY A 10 24.79 -1.87 -30.62
N ALA A 11 26.07 -1.93 -30.24
CA ALA A 11 26.50 -2.25 -28.88
C ALA A 11 26.09 -1.17 -27.86
N ALA A 12 26.17 0.11 -28.22
CA ALA A 12 25.74 1.22 -27.37
C ALA A 12 24.22 1.20 -27.10
N GLY A 13 23.40 0.85 -28.10
CA GLY A 13 21.95 0.71 -27.95
C GLY A 13 21.55 -0.44 -27.02
N ILE A 14 22.22 -1.59 -27.12
CA ILE A 14 21.98 -2.75 -26.25
C ILE A 14 22.39 -2.43 -24.81
N ALA A 15 23.51 -1.76 -24.58
CA ALA A 15 23.97 -1.36 -23.25
C ALA A 15 22.99 -0.39 -22.55
N LEU A 16 22.41 0.56 -23.31
CA LEU A 16 21.42 1.48 -22.76
C LEU A 16 20.11 0.76 -22.42
N LEU A 17 19.66 -0.17 -23.27
CA LEU A 17 18.49 -1.00 -23.01
C LEU A 17 18.69 -1.92 -21.78
N THR A 18 19.87 -2.52 -21.60
CA THR A 18 20.17 -3.34 -20.41
C THR A 18 20.27 -2.50 -19.15
N LEU A 19 20.81 -1.28 -19.20
CA LEU A 19 20.81 -0.32 -18.09
C LEU A 19 19.39 0.11 -17.70
N ILE A 20 18.53 0.40 -18.69
CA ILE A 20 17.13 0.80 -18.44
C ILE A 20 16.32 -0.36 -17.87
N THR A 21 16.45 -1.55 -18.47
CA THR A 21 15.71 -2.76 -18.02
C THR A 21 16.20 -3.29 -16.68
N SER A 22 17.51 -3.23 -16.38
CA SER A 22 18.06 -3.59 -15.06
C SER A 22 17.66 -2.59 -13.97
N SER A 23 17.59 -1.30 -14.28
CA SER A 23 17.09 -0.29 -13.36
C SER A 23 15.59 -0.46 -13.09
N ALA A 24 14.81 -0.81 -14.12
CA ALA A 24 13.39 -1.10 -13.99
C ALA A 24 13.13 -2.40 -13.22
N SER A 25 13.92 -3.46 -13.44
CA SER A 25 13.79 -4.71 -12.69
C SER A 25 14.19 -4.53 -11.22
N ALA A 26 15.24 -3.76 -10.94
CA ALA A 26 15.64 -3.40 -9.58
C ALA A 26 14.56 -2.57 -8.87
N ALA A 27 13.92 -1.63 -9.56
CA ALA A 27 12.80 -0.87 -9.02
C ALA A 27 11.59 -1.75 -8.73
N ARG A 28 11.25 -2.68 -9.66
CA ARG A 28 10.18 -3.66 -9.46
C ARG A 28 10.47 -4.61 -8.30
N ALA A 29 11.73 -5.06 -8.15
CA ALA A 29 12.15 -5.91 -7.04
C ALA A 29 12.03 -5.18 -5.69
N ARG A 30 12.45 -3.90 -5.62
CA ARG A 30 12.30 -3.08 -4.41
C ARG A 30 10.85 -2.87 -4.01
N VAL A 31 9.97 -2.61 -4.98
CA VAL A 31 8.52 -2.52 -4.74
C VAL A 31 8.00 -3.82 -4.16
N LYS A 32 8.34 -4.97 -4.77
CA LYS A 32 7.93 -6.28 -4.28
C LYS A 32 8.44 -6.56 -2.86
N THR A 33 9.69 -6.23 -2.55
CA THR A 33 10.23 -6.38 -1.19
C THR A 33 9.45 -5.56 -0.15
N ILE A 34 9.02 -4.36 -0.52
CA ILE A 34 8.17 -3.52 0.35
C ILE A 34 6.79 -4.18 0.51
N GLU A 35 6.16 -4.60 -0.59
CA GLU A 35 4.86 -5.29 -0.53
C GLU A 35 4.93 -6.55 0.35
N ASP A 36 5.95 -7.40 0.17
CA ASP A 36 6.14 -8.61 0.96
C ASP A 36 6.38 -8.30 2.46
N ALA A 37 7.12 -7.22 2.78
CA ALA A 37 7.33 -6.79 4.17
C ALA A 37 6.04 -6.29 4.84
N TYR A 38 5.17 -5.62 4.11
CA TYR A 38 3.88 -5.16 4.61
C TYR A 38 2.91 -6.33 4.81
N ILE A 39 2.89 -7.31 3.90
CA ILE A 39 2.14 -8.56 4.09
C ILE A 39 2.60 -9.28 5.36
N ALA A 40 3.90 -9.38 5.60
CA ALA A 40 4.41 -9.99 6.83
C ALA A 40 3.96 -9.23 8.10
N ARG A 41 4.03 -7.89 8.08
CA ARG A 41 3.56 -7.04 9.18
C ARG A 41 2.05 -7.15 9.41
N TYR A 42 1.27 -7.29 8.34
CA TYR A 42 -0.17 -7.55 8.41
C TYR A 42 -0.46 -8.82 9.19
N TRP A 43 0.18 -9.94 8.84
CA TRP A 43 -0.03 -11.21 9.54
C TRP A 43 0.37 -11.14 11.02
N GLN A 44 1.49 -10.49 11.34
CA GLN A 44 1.92 -10.29 12.74
C GLN A 44 0.90 -9.50 13.56
N ILE A 45 0.26 -8.49 12.97
CA ILE A 45 -0.78 -7.72 13.65
C ILE A 45 -2.05 -8.55 13.78
N LEU A 46 -2.43 -9.29 12.74
CA LEU A 46 -3.62 -10.13 12.73
C LEU A 46 -3.53 -11.27 13.77
N ASP A 47 -2.34 -11.83 14.02
CA ASP A 47 -2.12 -12.81 15.09
C ASP A 47 -2.43 -12.26 16.49
N SER A 48 -2.42 -10.93 16.64
CA SER A 48 -2.75 -10.24 17.90
C SER A 48 -4.22 -9.81 17.98
N PHE A 49 -5.04 -10.14 16.99
CA PHE A 49 -6.47 -9.83 17.02
C PHE A 49 -7.23 -10.82 17.91
N PRO A 50 -8.36 -10.40 18.51
CA PRO A 50 -9.25 -11.33 19.20
C PRO A 50 -9.69 -12.47 18.28
N THR A 51 -9.75 -13.69 18.78
CA THR A 51 -10.15 -14.88 18.01
C THR A 51 -11.53 -14.72 17.40
N GLU A 52 -12.45 -14.05 18.10
CA GLU A 52 -13.81 -13.76 17.63
C GLU A 52 -13.79 -12.94 16.33
N ALA A 53 -12.81 -12.02 16.20
CA ALA A 53 -12.66 -11.18 15.02
C ALA A 53 -12.32 -11.99 13.78
N LEU A 54 -11.50 -13.03 13.94
CA LEU A 54 -11.04 -13.89 12.84
C LEU A 54 -12.18 -14.73 12.24
N VAL A 55 -13.25 -14.93 13.00
CA VAL A 55 -14.46 -15.67 12.56
C VAL A 55 -15.65 -14.75 12.31
N GLY A 56 -15.47 -13.42 12.35
CA GLY A 56 -16.52 -12.43 12.11
C GLY A 56 -17.57 -12.36 13.21
N ILE A 57 -17.24 -12.78 14.42
CA ILE A 57 -18.12 -12.71 15.60
C ILE A 57 -17.73 -11.48 16.41
N GLN A 58 -18.72 -10.74 16.88
CA GLN A 58 -18.49 -9.64 17.82
C GLN A 58 -18.08 -10.19 19.19
N GLY A 59 -16.95 -9.73 19.69
CA GLY A 59 -16.47 -10.03 21.04
C GLY A 59 -16.89 -8.97 22.07
N PRO A 60 -16.34 -9.06 23.29
CA PRO A 60 -16.64 -8.13 24.37
C PRO A 60 -16.18 -6.70 24.06
N THR A 61 -16.99 -5.74 24.49
CA THR A 61 -16.69 -4.30 24.43
C THR A 61 -16.78 -3.72 25.86
N PRO A 62 -15.75 -3.00 26.37
CA PRO A 62 -14.55 -2.56 25.68
C PRO A 62 -13.56 -3.71 25.39
N LEU A 63 -12.79 -3.55 24.31
CA LEU A 63 -11.69 -4.46 23.95
C LEU A 63 -10.62 -4.48 25.05
N PRO A 64 -9.99 -5.65 25.29
CA PRO A 64 -8.74 -5.74 26.03
C PRO A 64 -7.68 -4.77 25.48
N GLU A 65 -6.79 -4.27 26.34
CA GLU A 65 -5.80 -3.23 25.97
C GLU A 65 -4.84 -3.69 24.86
N ASP A 66 -4.43 -4.95 24.89
CA ASP A 66 -3.59 -5.59 23.88
C ASP A 66 -4.29 -5.69 22.52
N ALA A 67 -5.55 -6.14 22.51
CA ALA A 67 -6.37 -6.17 21.31
C ALA A 67 -6.60 -4.75 20.74
N GLN A 68 -6.88 -3.78 21.62
CA GLN A 68 -7.03 -2.38 21.23
C GLN A 68 -5.74 -1.82 20.60
N ARG A 69 -4.57 -2.16 21.16
CA ARG A 69 -3.27 -1.81 20.60
C ARG A 69 -3.07 -2.45 19.22
N ALA A 70 -3.40 -3.73 19.06
CA ALA A 70 -3.30 -4.43 17.77
C ALA A 70 -4.15 -3.74 16.70
N VAL A 71 -5.39 -3.37 17.04
CA VAL A 71 -6.29 -2.63 16.13
C VAL A 71 -5.71 -1.27 15.75
N ARG A 72 -5.13 -0.53 16.68
CA ARG A 72 -4.49 0.77 16.35
C ARG A 72 -3.25 0.60 15.47
N LEU A 73 -2.48 -0.45 15.67
CA LEU A 73 -1.35 -0.79 14.80
C LEU A 73 -1.82 -1.18 13.40
N TYR A 74 -2.96 -1.89 13.30
CA TYR A 74 -3.60 -2.17 12.02
C TYR A 74 -4.03 -0.89 11.29
N LEU A 75 -4.71 0.04 11.98
CA LEU A 75 -5.07 1.33 11.40
C LEU A 75 -3.83 2.11 10.94
N ARG A 76 -2.73 2.04 11.69
CA ARG A 76 -1.46 2.65 11.29
C ARG A 76 -0.86 2.00 10.05
N LEU A 77 -0.92 0.67 9.97
CA LEU A 77 -0.49 -0.07 8.78
C LEU A 77 -1.25 0.41 7.55
N CYS A 78 -2.58 0.53 7.64
CA CYS A 78 -3.38 0.98 6.51
C CYS A 78 -3.02 2.43 6.11
N GLU A 79 -2.82 3.35 7.07
CA GLU A 79 -2.35 4.71 6.72
C GLU A 79 -1.01 4.67 5.97
N ASP A 80 -0.05 3.89 6.48
CA ASP A 80 1.27 3.71 5.85
C ASP A 80 1.12 3.11 4.41
N GLU A 81 0.20 2.16 4.19
CA GLU A 81 -0.11 1.59 2.86
C GLU A 81 -0.68 2.63 1.89
N LEU A 82 -1.55 3.52 2.38
CA LEU A 82 -2.06 4.64 1.59
C LEU A 82 -0.96 5.67 1.26
N GLU A 83 -0.04 5.96 2.19
CA GLU A 83 1.12 6.81 1.93
C GLU A 83 2.03 6.19 0.84
N LEU A 84 2.27 4.88 0.90
CA LEU A 84 3.03 4.18 -0.13
C LEU A 84 2.33 4.21 -1.49
N ARG A 85 1.01 4.09 -1.52
CA ARG A 85 0.22 4.26 -2.75
C ARG A 85 0.30 5.68 -3.28
N GLN A 86 0.23 6.69 -2.41
CA GLN A 86 0.39 8.10 -2.77
C GLN A 86 1.74 8.36 -3.44
N LEU A 87 2.81 7.79 -2.87
CA LEU A 87 4.17 7.90 -3.37
C LEU A 87 4.45 7.02 -4.61
N GLY A 88 3.53 6.12 -4.97
CA GLY A 88 3.61 5.26 -6.16
C GLY A 88 4.46 4.00 -6.01
N TRP A 89 4.78 3.63 -4.76
CA TRP A 89 5.45 2.37 -4.42
C TRP A 89 4.50 1.19 -4.49
N VAL A 90 3.21 1.39 -4.19
CA VAL A 90 2.17 0.38 -4.42
C VAL A 90 1.59 0.57 -5.83
N GLY A 91 1.64 -0.51 -6.62
CA GLY A 91 1.09 -0.54 -7.97
C GLY A 91 -0.45 -0.52 -7.98
N GLY A 92 -1.06 -0.11 -9.10
CA GLY A 92 -2.53 -0.07 -9.22
C GLY A 92 -3.18 -1.44 -9.00
N ARG A 93 -2.60 -2.51 -9.56
CA ARG A 93 -3.11 -3.88 -9.36
C ARG A 93 -3.09 -4.31 -7.89
N THR A 94 -2.02 -4.02 -7.17
CA THR A 94 -1.90 -4.31 -5.74
C THR A 94 -2.93 -3.48 -4.95
N TRP A 95 -3.07 -2.20 -5.30
CA TRP A 95 -4.06 -1.32 -4.69
C TRP A 95 -5.50 -1.78 -4.88
N ASP A 96 -5.85 -2.25 -6.07
CA ASP A 96 -7.19 -2.79 -6.36
C ASP A 96 -7.53 -4.02 -5.50
N GLN A 97 -6.52 -4.74 -4.99
CA GLN A 97 -6.69 -5.83 -4.04
C GLN A 97 -6.73 -5.36 -2.59
N TRP A 98 -5.87 -4.41 -2.22
CA TRP A 98 -5.75 -3.93 -0.84
C TRP A 98 -6.92 -3.04 -0.43
N ARG A 99 -7.34 -2.10 -1.30
CA ARG A 99 -8.37 -1.11 -0.99
C ARG A 99 -9.68 -1.75 -0.49
N PRO A 100 -10.29 -2.74 -1.18
CA PRO A 100 -11.53 -3.34 -0.70
C PRO A 100 -11.36 -4.06 0.64
N GLY A 101 -10.18 -4.65 0.88
CA GLY A 101 -9.87 -5.31 2.16
C GLY A 101 -9.81 -4.31 3.32
N ILE A 102 -9.14 -3.17 3.11
CA ILE A 102 -9.09 -2.08 4.09
C ILE A 102 -10.50 -1.54 4.34
N GLU A 103 -11.25 -1.21 3.28
CA GLU A 103 -12.61 -0.66 3.39
C GLU A 103 -13.57 -1.61 4.13
N LEU A 104 -13.48 -2.91 3.87
CA LEU A 104 -14.26 -3.93 4.56
C LEU A 104 -13.87 -4.00 6.04
N GLN A 105 -12.57 -4.08 6.34
CA GLN A 105 -12.11 -4.25 7.71
C GLN A 105 -12.46 -3.05 8.60
N LEU A 106 -12.42 -1.82 8.07
CA LEU A 106 -12.85 -0.61 8.78
C LEU A 106 -14.32 -0.64 9.24
N GLN A 107 -15.15 -1.51 8.65
CA GLN A 107 -16.56 -1.70 8.99
C GLN A 107 -16.80 -2.91 9.90
N GLN A 108 -15.78 -3.75 10.12
CA GLN A 108 -15.90 -4.95 10.93
C GLN A 108 -15.39 -4.73 12.35
N TRP A 109 -16.01 -5.41 13.31
CA TRP A 109 -15.44 -5.53 14.65
C TRP A 109 -14.12 -6.30 14.58
N PRO A 110 -13.08 -5.95 15.35
CA PRO A 110 -12.99 -4.90 16.36
C PRO A 110 -12.56 -3.53 15.81
N VAL A 111 -12.23 -3.45 14.52
CA VAL A 111 -11.64 -2.27 13.91
C VAL A 111 -12.63 -1.11 13.86
N ALA A 112 -13.90 -1.37 13.57
CA ALA A 112 -14.96 -0.37 13.52
C ALA A 112 -15.10 0.39 14.85
N ASP A 113 -15.00 -0.30 15.99
CA ASP A 113 -15.18 0.29 17.32
C ASP A 113 -14.06 1.29 17.65
N GLU A 114 -12.82 0.99 17.27
CA GLU A 114 -11.70 1.92 17.43
C GLU A 114 -11.66 2.98 16.32
N TRP A 115 -12.07 2.63 15.10
CA TRP A 115 -12.02 3.53 13.95
C TRP A 115 -13.06 4.65 14.03
N ASN A 116 -14.30 4.36 14.43
CA ASN A 116 -15.38 5.34 14.42
C ASN A 116 -15.03 6.62 15.23
N PRO A 117 -14.54 6.55 16.49
CA PRO A 117 -14.12 7.74 17.22
C PRO A 117 -12.94 8.49 16.58
N ILE A 118 -12.03 7.78 15.90
CA ILE A 118 -10.87 8.38 15.22
C ILE A 118 -11.31 9.10 13.94
N ARG A 119 -12.21 8.46 13.17
CA ARG A 119 -12.83 9.02 11.96
C ARG A 119 -13.57 10.31 12.29
N ASP A 120 -14.36 10.30 13.35
CA ASP A 120 -15.19 11.42 13.78
C ASP A 120 -14.39 12.53 14.48
N GLY A 121 -13.05 12.40 14.55
CA GLY A 121 -12.14 13.39 15.11
C GLY A 121 -12.13 13.46 16.63
N GLN A 122 -12.84 12.57 17.32
CA GLN A 122 -12.87 12.50 18.79
C GLN A 122 -11.53 12.01 19.36
N ARG A 123 -10.78 11.21 18.57
CA ARG A 123 -9.46 10.68 18.91
C ARG A 123 -8.48 10.91 17.77
N ALA A 124 -7.23 11.29 18.10
CA ALA A 124 -6.14 11.48 17.15
C ALA A 124 -6.53 12.31 15.88
N PRO A 125 -7.09 13.53 16.04
CA PRO A 125 -7.64 14.31 14.94
C PRO A 125 -6.61 14.65 13.85
N SER A 126 -5.32 14.74 14.19
CA SER A 126 -4.24 15.03 13.24
C SER A 126 -3.61 13.79 12.59
N GLN A 127 -4.11 12.59 12.88
CA GLN A 127 -3.62 11.33 12.30
C GLN A 127 -4.68 10.68 11.41
N PHE A 128 -4.26 9.75 10.56
CA PHE A 128 -5.15 8.96 9.70
C PHE A 128 -5.91 9.78 8.64
N GLU A 129 -5.25 10.80 8.07
CA GLU A 129 -5.86 11.70 7.09
C GLU A 129 -6.18 10.96 5.79
N LEU A 130 -5.27 10.10 5.32
CA LEU A 130 -5.51 9.35 4.08
C LEU A 130 -6.63 8.32 4.27
N LEU A 131 -6.65 7.63 5.41
CA LEU A 131 -7.73 6.73 5.78
C LEU A 131 -9.09 7.44 5.90
N ARG A 132 -9.15 8.64 6.48
CA ARG A 132 -10.39 9.43 6.50
C ARG A 132 -10.85 9.77 5.09
N ARG A 133 -9.93 10.15 4.20
CA ARG A 133 -10.27 10.41 2.78
C ARG A 133 -10.78 9.15 2.10
N LEU A 134 -10.15 8.00 2.33
CA LEU A 134 -10.61 6.72 1.83
C LEU A 134 -12.04 6.40 2.29
N ALA A 135 -12.31 6.53 3.59
CA ALA A 135 -13.61 6.23 4.16
C ALA A 135 -14.74 7.19 3.70
N THR A 136 -14.41 8.43 3.34
CA THR A 136 -15.39 9.46 2.98
C THR A 136 -15.60 9.63 1.48
N THR A 137 -14.62 9.22 0.66
CA THR A 137 -14.63 9.45 -0.78
C THR A 137 -14.71 8.11 -1.53
N PRO A 138 -15.87 7.77 -2.14
CA PRO A 138 -16.01 6.54 -2.89
C PRO A 138 -14.98 6.43 -4.01
N GLY A 139 -14.28 5.30 -4.06
CA GLY A 139 -13.29 5.02 -5.11
C GLY A 139 -12.01 5.86 -4.99
N TYR A 140 -11.73 6.46 -3.83
CA TYR A 140 -10.50 7.20 -3.59
C TYR A 140 -9.25 6.37 -3.90
N ASP A 141 -8.33 6.98 -4.63
CA ASP A 141 -6.99 6.47 -4.88
C ASP A 141 -6.02 7.60 -4.52
N PRO A 142 -5.18 7.42 -3.48
CA PRO A 142 -4.28 8.47 -3.02
C PRO A 142 -3.15 8.73 -4.01
N TYR A 143 -2.98 7.92 -5.05
CA TYR A 143 -1.92 8.08 -6.03
C TYR A 143 -1.95 9.44 -6.73
N GLN A 144 -0.92 10.22 -6.45
CA GLN A 144 -0.70 11.50 -7.11
C GLN A 144 0.40 11.32 -8.16
N PRO A 145 0.08 11.40 -9.47
CA PRO A 145 1.12 11.31 -10.47
C PRO A 145 2.01 12.55 -10.41
N THR A 146 3.21 12.39 -9.84
CA THR A 146 4.28 13.36 -9.98
C THR A 146 4.59 13.58 -11.46
N ARG A 147 5.11 14.75 -11.84
CA ARG A 147 5.46 15.07 -13.25
C ARG A 147 6.42 14.03 -13.87
N LEU A 148 7.24 13.37 -13.05
CA LEU A 148 8.12 12.25 -13.43
C LEU A 148 7.38 10.90 -13.53
N GLY A 149 6.34 10.68 -12.72
CA GLY A 149 5.52 9.46 -12.74
C GLY A 149 4.67 9.28 -14.00
N ARG A 150 4.46 10.35 -14.79
CA ARG A 150 3.81 10.27 -16.11
C ARG A 150 4.63 9.47 -17.12
N ILE A 151 5.96 9.54 -17.05
CA ILE A 151 6.85 8.75 -17.91
C ILE A 151 6.81 7.27 -17.47
N ALA A 152 6.83 7.00 -16.15
CA ALA A 152 6.79 5.64 -15.62
C ALA A 152 5.49 4.87 -15.93
N ARG A 153 4.39 5.56 -16.27
CA ARG A 153 3.09 4.94 -16.58
C ARG A 153 3.10 4.16 -17.90
N VAL A 154 3.87 4.61 -18.90
CA VAL A 154 4.05 3.91 -20.18
C VAL A 154 4.79 2.58 -20.00
N TRP A 155 5.61 2.47 -18.95
CA TRP A 155 6.46 1.28 -18.69
C TRP A 155 5.85 0.27 -17.71
N ARG A 156 4.66 0.54 -17.16
CA ARG A 156 4.00 -0.31 -16.14
C ARG A 156 2.80 -1.09 -16.71
N GLN A 157 2.42 -0.86 -17.97
CA GLN A 157 1.38 -1.59 -18.70
C GLN A 157 1.94 -2.59 -19.74
N LEU A 158 3.27 -2.75 -19.80
CA LEU A 158 4.00 -3.83 -20.49
C LEU A 158 4.73 -4.69 -19.46
#